data_AF-A0A7J2R9H6-F1
#
_entry.id   AF-A0A7J2R9H6-F1
#
_cell.length_a   1.000
_cell.length_b   1.000
_cell.length_c   1.000
_cell.angle_alpha   90.00
_cell.angle_beta   90.00
_cell.angle_gamma   90.00
#
_symmetry.space_group_name_H-M   'P 1'
#
loop_
_entity.id
_entity.type
_entity.pdbx_description
1 polymer ?
#
loop_
_entity_poly.entity_id
_entity_poly.type
_entity_poly.pdbx_seq_one_letter_code
_entity_poly.pdbx_strand_id
1 'polypeptide(L)'
;MKDYITYIEEQLKIFRKDVNVIDESINEVTPLLLNTSLAIYTVVSSALNAEYQRKKKELRTVNNNFQSWWDEKYIITRRRLNPDSAPKAKWLSKGEIESELRYEYKKEYLEWRNTLDDLEMSKSFVLRLLGQWDTHSKILNTLSYNMQSELKALELGEMSSRPYAPVETKPIRKKKE
;
A
#
# COMPACT_ATOMS: atom_id res chain seq x y z
N MET A 1 -12.56 -23.03 -1.70
CA MET A 1 -11.11 -22.92 -1.40
C MET A 1 -10.26 -23.08 -2.67
N LYS A 2 -10.49 -24.12 -3.50
CA LYS A 2 -9.84 -24.26 -4.83
C LYS A 2 -10.04 -23.04 -5.76
N ASP A 3 -11.26 -22.51 -5.86
CA ASP A 3 -11.54 -21.34 -6.73
C ASP A 3 -10.78 -20.07 -6.38
N TYR A 4 -10.53 -19.83 -5.09
CA TYR A 4 -9.80 -18.64 -4.65
C TYR A 4 -8.30 -18.75 -4.94
N ILE A 5 -7.73 -19.97 -4.83
CA ILE A 5 -6.34 -20.23 -5.20
C ILE A 5 -6.15 -20.05 -6.70
N THR A 6 -7.05 -20.61 -7.52
CA THR A 6 -7.01 -20.42 -8.98
C THR A 6 -7.13 -18.95 -9.36
N TYR A 7 -8.04 -18.20 -8.72
CA TYR A 7 -8.17 -16.75 -8.93
C TYR A 7 -6.87 -16.01 -8.57
N ILE A 8 -6.26 -16.32 -7.42
CA ILE A 8 -4.97 -15.73 -7.03
C ILE A 8 -3.88 -16.05 -8.05
N GLU A 9 -3.80 -17.30 -8.52
CA GLU A 9 -2.81 -17.72 -9.53
C GLU A 9 -3.00 -17.01 -10.88
N GLU A 10 -4.25 -16.78 -11.30
CA GLU A 10 -4.57 -16.01 -12.50
C GLU A 10 -4.19 -14.54 -12.36
N GLN A 11 -4.48 -13.92 -11.21
CA GLN A 11 -4.06 -12.55 -10.93
C GLN A 11 -2.53 -12.45 -10.88
N LEU A 12 -1.84 -13.39 -10.24
CA LEU A 12 -0.37 -13.44 -10.19
C LEU A 12 0.24 -13.61 -11.59
N LYS A 13 -0.40 -14.34 -12.51
CA LYS A 13 0.05 -14.44 -13.91
C LYS A 13 -0.06 -13.11 -14.65
N ILE A 14 -1.13 -12.35 -14.42
CA ILE A 14 -1.31 -11.03 -15.02
C ILE A 14 -0.22 -10.07 -14.50
N PHE A 15 0.00 -10.04 -13.19
CA PHE A 15 1.03 -9.20 -12.59
C PHE A 15 2.47 -9.66 -12.87
N ARG A 16 2.70 -10.96 -13.12
CA ARG A 16 4.04 -11.48 -13.43
C ARG A 16 4.65 -10.79 -14.64
N LYS A 17 3.88 -10.51 -15.69
CA LYS A 17 4.43 -9.86 -16.88
C LYS A 17 4.94 -8.44 -16.60
N ASP A 18 4.31 -7.75 -15.65
CA ASP A 18 4.59 -6.35 -15.33
C ASP A 18 5.55 -6.18 -14.14
N VAL A 19 5.75 -7.23 -13.35
CA VAL A 19 6.57 -7.24 -12.12
C VAL A 19 7.86 -8.05 -12.28
N ASN A 20 7.97 -8.92 -13.29
CA ASN A 20 9.19 -9.70 -13.52
C ASN A 20 10.29 -8.80 -14.09
N VAL A 21 11.31 -8.54 -13.27
CA VAL A 21 12.47 -7.70 -13.63
C VAL A 21 13.53 -8.47 -14.42
N ILE A 22 13.35 -9.79 -14.57
CA ILE A 22 14.24 -10.69 -15.29
C ILE A 22 13.72 -10.86 -16.72
N ASP A 23 14.58 -10.57 -17.69
CA ASP A 23 14.34 -10.97 -19.07
C ASP A 23 14.50 -12.49 -19.19
N GLU A 24 13.41 -13.21 -19.45
CA GLU A 24 13.46 -14.68 -19.56
C GLU A 24 14.27 -15.18 -20.76
N SER A 25 14.49 -14.33 -21.79
CA SER A 25 15.22 -14.73 -23.00
C SER A 25 16.73 -14.76 -22.82
N ILE A 26 17.26 -13.88 -21.97
CA ILE A 26 18.69 -13.77 -21.65
C ILE A 26 18.99 -14.12 -20.19
N ASN A 27 17.95 -14.37 -19.39
CA ASN A 27 18.01 -14.66 -17.95
C ASN A 27 18.78 -13.59 -17.15
N GLU A 28 18.61 -12.32 -17.51
CA GLU A 28 19.32 -11.18 -16.94
C GLU A 28 18.37 -10.02 -16.62
N VAL A 29 18.79 -9.15 -15.70
CA VAL A 29 18.10 -7.89 -15.40
C VAL A 29 18.75 -6.78 -16.23
N THR A 30 18.00 -6.17 -17.14
CA THR A 30 18.53 -5.08 -17.99
C THR A 30 18.22 -3.70 -17.40
N PRO A 31 19.03 -2.66 -17.71
CA PRO A 31 18.72 -1.29 -17.30
C PRO A 31 17.36 -0.79 -17.80
N LEU A 32 16.96 -1.20 -19.01
CA LEU A 32 15.66 -0.86 -19.58
C LEU A 32 14.51 -1.47 -18.77
N LEU A 33 14.61 -2.76 -18.42
CA LEU A 33 13.61 -3.44 -17.60
C LEU A 33 13.50 -2.80 -16.22
N LEU A 34 14.64 -2.53 -15.57
CA LEU A 34 14.64 -1.90 -14.25
C LEU A 34 13.98 -0.52 -14.26
N ASN A 35 14.30 0.32 -15.25
CA ASN A 35 13.68 1.64 -15.40
C ASN A 35 12.18 1.54 -15.69
N THR A 36 11.77 0.56 -16.50
CA THR A 36 10.36 0.30 -16.79
C THR A 36 9.62 -0.15 -15.53
N SER A 37 10.19 -1.06 -14.75
CA SER A 37 9.62 -1.52 -13.49
C SER A 37 9.53 -0.40 -12.44
N LEU A 38 10.53 0.50 -12.37
CA LEU A 38 10.47 1.70 -11.52
C LEU A 38 9.36 2.69 -11.96
N ALA A 39 9.15 2.85 -13.26
CA ALA A 39 8.06 3.68 -13.78
C ALA A 39 6.68 3.08 -13.45
N ILE A 40 6.50 1.78 -13.67
CA ILE A 40 5.28 1.03 -13.31
C ILE A 40 5.04 1.10 -11.80
N TYR A 41 6.09 0.96 -10.99
CA TYR A 41 6.04 1.08 -9.54
C TYR A 41 5.31 2.35 -9.08
N THR A 42 5.69 3.48 -9.65
CA THR A 42 5.16 4.80 -9.29
C THR A 42 3.68 4.92 -9.65
N VAL A 43 3.28 4.41 -10.81
CA VAL A 43 1.88 4.42 -11.27
C VAL A 43 1.01 3.55 -10.36
N VAL A 44 1.43 2.32 -10.08
CA VAL A 44 0.70 1.38 -9.21
C VAL A 44 0.62 1.92 -7.78
N SER A 45 1.71 2.46 -7.25
CA SER A 45 1.73 3.07 -5.91
C SER A 45 0.73 4.24 -5.81
N SER A 46 0.67 5.08 -6.83
CA SER A 46 -0.28 6.20 -6.90
C SER A 46 -1.73 5.71 -6.96
N ALA A 47 -2.00 4.67 -7.76
CA ALA A 47 -3.33 4.06 -7.87
C ALA A 47 -3.79 3.42 -6.55
N LEU A 48 -2.91 2.64 -5.89
CA LEU A 48 -3.19 2.03 -4.60
C LEU A 48 -3.43 3.09 -3.51
N ASN A 49 -2.66 4.17 -3.51
CA ASN A 49 -2.87 5.29 -2.59
C ASN A 49 -4.22 5.98 -2.83
N ALA A 50 -4.58 6.25 -4.09
CA ALA A 50 -5.87 6.84 -4.43
C ALA A 50 -7.03 5.95 -3.96
N GLU A 51 -6.93 4.63 -4.18
CA GLU A 51 -7.93 3.66 -3.73
C GLU A 51 -8.03 3.61 -2.20
N TYR A 52 -6.91 3.62 -1.50
CA TYR A 52 -6.86 3.66 -0.04
C TYR A 52 -7.58 4.91 0.50
N GLN A 53 -7.30 6.10 -0.06
CA GLN A 53 -7.95 7.34 0.36
C GLN A 53 -9.45 7.32 0.05
N ARG A 54 -9.86 6.76 -1.10
CA ARG A 54 -11.27 6.57 -1.45
C ARG A 54 -11.99 5.72 -0.41
N LYS A 55 -11.44 4.55 -0.07
CA LYS A 55 -12.02 3.64 0.93
C LYS A 55 -12.03 4.24 2.33
N LYS A 56 -10.98 4.96 2.71
CA LYS A 56 -10.91 5.70 3.97
C LYS A 56 -12.01 6.77 4.06
N LYS A 57 -12.26 7.52 2.98
CA LYS A 57 -13.32 8.53 2.91
C LYS A 57 -14.71 7.89 2.99
N GLU A 58 -14.91 6.78 2.28
CA GLU A 58 -16.16 6.01 2.29
C GLU A 58 -16.49 5.52 3.69
N LEU A 59 -15.55 4.83 4.36
CA LEU A 59 -15.68 4.39 5.74
C LEU A 59 -16.02 5.56 6.69
N ARG A 60 -15.31 6.68 6.57
CA ARG A 60 -15.55 7.85 7.43
C ARG A 60 -16.96 8.40 7.25
N THR A 61 -17.44 8.45 6.01
CA THR A 61 -18.81 8.90 5.70
C THR A 61 -19.85 7.98 6.31
N VAL A 62 -19.71 6.67 6.10
CA VAL A 62 -20.65 5.67 6.65
C VAL A 62 -20.62 5.68 8.17
N ASN A 63 -19.44 5.79 8.79
CA ASN A 63 -19.32 5.88 10.25
C ASN A 63 -20.00 7.14 10.80
N ASN A 64 -19.84 8.29 10.14
CA ASN A 64 -20.54 9.50 10.56
C ASN A 64 -22.07 9.35 10.49
N ASN A 65 -22.57 8.73 9.41
CA ASN A 65 -24.00 8.47 9.26
C ASN A 65 -24.51 7.50 10.33
N PHE A 66 -23.75 6.45 10.63
CA PHE A 66 -24.06 5.52 11.71
C PHE A 66 -24.09 6.22 13.07
N GLN A 67 -23.09 7.06 13.39
CA GLN A 67 -23.06 7.80 14.66
C GLN A 67 -24.26 8.75 14.77
N SER A 68 -24.59 9.48 13.70
CA SER A 68 -25.77 10.36 13.69
C SER A 68 -27.06 9.57 13.94
N TRP A 69 -27.22 8.42 13.28
CA TRP A 69 -28.36 7.54 13.49
C TRP A 69 -28.39 6.99 14.93
N TRP A 70 -27.25 6.55 15.44
CA TRP A 70 -27.11 6.01 16.79
C TRP A 70 -27.47 7.04 17.86
N ASP A 71 -26.94 8.25 17.74
CA ASP A 71 -27.20 9.34 18.68
C ASP A 71 -28.68 9.74 18.70
N GLU A 72 -29.30 9.82 17.52
CA GLU A 72 -30.73 10.09 17.39
C GLU A 72 -31.56 9.02 18.12
N LYS A 73 -31.33 7.74 17.78
CA LYS A 73 -32.04 6.62 18.42
C LYS A 73 -31.78 6.56 19.92
N TYR A 74 -30.55 6.80 20.34
CA TYR A 74 -30.17 6.78 21.75
C TYR A 74 -30.92 7.85 22.55
N ILE A 75 -31.04 9.07 22.03
CA ILE A 75 -31.79 10.15 22.70
C ILE A 75 -33.27 9.79 22.82
N ILE A 76 -33.86 9.25 21.75
CA ILE A 76 -35.27 8.84 21.76
C ILE A 76 -35.50 7.75 22.80
N THR A 77 -34.70 6.67 22.77
CA THR A 77 -34.82 5.55 23.71
C THR A 77 -34.54 5.98 25.14
N ARG A 78 -33.52 6.83 25.37
CA ARG A 78 -33.21 7.38 26.71
C ARG A 78 -34.40 8.16 27.27
N ARG A 79 -35.01 9.06 26.50
CA ARG A 79 -36.16 9.86 26.96
C ARG A 79 -37.39 9.00 27.24
N ARG A 80 -37.57 7.93 26.48
CA ARG A 80 -38.64 6.94 26.69
C ARG A 80 -38.45 6.14 27.99
N LEU A 81 -37.22 5.66 28.23
CA LEU A 81 -36.90 4.78 29.36
C LEU A 81 -36.65 5.53 30.67
N ASN A 82 -36.06 6.73 30.59
CA ASN A 82 -35.80 7.62 31.71
C ASN A 82 -36.55 8.95 31.52
N PRO A 83 -37.89 8.95 31.66
CA PRO A 83 -38.66 10.18 31.56
C PRO A 83 -38.30 11.12 32.72
N ASP A 84 -38.41 12.44 32.50
CA ASP A 84 -38.07 13.45 33.51
C ASP A 84 -38.97 13.37 34.76
N SER A 85 -40.15 12.73 34.64
CA SER A 85 -41.05 12.44 35.76
C SER A 85 -40.56 11.30 36.66
N ALA A 86 -39.62 10.47 36.21
CA ALA A 86 -39.10 9.35 36.99
C ALA A 86 -37.98 9.80 37.95
N PRO A 87 -37.96 9.32 39.22
CA PRO A 87 -36.87 9.59 40.14
C PRO A 87 -35.53 9.12 39.57
N LYS A 88 -34.49 9.96 39.67
CA LYS A 88 -33.14 9.67 39.14
C LYS A 88 -32.54 8.35 39.64
N ALA A 89 -32.87 7.92 40.86
CA ALA A 89 -32.40 6.66 41.42
C ALA A 89 -32.92 5.40 40.67
N LYS A 90 -33.99 5.55 39.87
CA LYS A 90 -34.56 4.48 39.05
C LYS A 90 -34.17 4.59 37.58
N TRP A 91 -33.31 5.54 37.22
CA TRP A 91 -32.90 5.71 35.84
C TRP A 91 -32.04 4.53 35.41
N LEU A 92 -32.37 3.97 34.25
CA LEU A 92 -31.54 2.98 33.59
C LEU A 92 -30.19 3.60 33.24
N SER A 93 -29.16 2.79 33.39
CA SER A 93 -27.80 3.12 33.03
C SER A 93 -27.63 3.24 31.51
N LYS A 94 -26.53 3.86 31.08
CA LYS A 94 -26.18 3.94 29.65
C LYS A 94 -26.13 2.55 29.00
N GLY A 95 -25.54 1.56 29.67
CA GLY A 95 -25.41 0.21 29.13
C GLY A 95 -26.76 -0.50 28.93
N GLU A 96 -27.71 -0.32 29.84
CA GLU A 96 -29.06 -0.87 29.72
C GLU A 96 -29.83 -0.22 28.56
N ILE A 97 -29.75 1.11 28.42
CA ILE A 97 -30.37 1.84 27.32
C ILE A 97 -29.79 1.38 25.97
N GLU A 98 -28.46 1.23 25.87
CA GLU A 98 -27.84 0.73 24.64
C GLU A 98 -28.21 -0.72 24.33
N SER A 99 -28.42 -1.54 25.35
CA SER A 99 -28.83 -2.95 25.18
C SER A 99 -30.26 -3.02 24.64
N GLU A 100 -31.16 -2.21 25.19
CA GLU A 100 -32.53 -2.08 24.70
C GLU A 100 -32.56 -1.54 23.26
N LEU A 101 -31.73 -0.53 22.96
CA LEU A 101 -31.63 0.04 21.62
C LEU A 101 -31.10 -0.98 20.60
N ARG A 102 -30.09 -1.79 20.96
CA ARG A 102 -29.61 -2.90 20.12
C ARG A 102 -30.65 -3.99 19.91
N TYR A 103 -31.52 -4.22 20.88
CA TYR A 103 -32.60 -5.18 20.77
C TYR A 103 -33.71 -4.63 19.84
N GLU A 104 -34.14 -3.39 20.06
CA GLU A 104 -35.20 -2.71 19.31
C GLU A 104 -34.83 -2.51 17.84
N TYR A 105 -33.61 -2.05 17.55
CA TYR A 105 -33.11 -1.76 16.20
C TYR A 105 -32.09 -2.80 15.71
N LYS A 106 -32.26 -4.07 16.11
CA LYS A 106 -31.28 -5.13 15.85
C LYS A 106 -30.89 -5.26 14.38
N LYS A 107 -31.88 -5.20 13.49
CA LYS A 107 -31.66 -5.43 12.05
C LYS A 107 -30.82 -4.30 11.45
N GLU A 108 -31.25 -3.05 11.64
CA GLU A 108 -30.56 -1.87 11.15
C GLU A 108 -29.16 -1.73 11.77
N TYR A 109 -29.04 -2.02 13.08
CA TYR A 109 -27.74 -2.03 13.74
C TYR A 109 -26.79 -3.04 13.10
N LEU A 110 -27.24 -4.27 12.84
CA LEU A 110 -26.43 -5.28 12.18
C LEU A 110 -26.05 -4.88 10.75
N GLU A 111 -26.96 -4.28 9.99
CA GLU A 111 -26.69 -3.77 8.64
C GLU A 111 -25.59 -2.69 8.67
N TRP A 112 -25.67 -1.73 9.59
CA TRP A 112 -24.62 -0.74 9.79
C TRP A 112 -23.29 -1.36 10.18
N ARG A 113 -23.29 -2.30 11.13
CA ARG A 113 -22.09 -2.98 11.60
C ARG A 113 -21.40 -3.76 10.49
N ASN A 114 -22.16 -4.57 9.76
CA ASN A 114 -21.63 -5.33 8.63
C ASN A 114 -21.01 -4.41 7.57
N THR A 115 -21.71 -3.32 7.22
CA THR A 115 -21.20 -2.35 6.24
C THR A 115 -19.90 -1.69 6.71
N LEU A 116 -19.83 -1.30 7.98
CA LEU A 116 -18.61 -0.71 8.56
C LEU A 116 -17.45 -1.69 8.59
N ASP A 117 -17.71 -2.94 8.99
CA ASP A 117 -16.71 -3.98 9.08
C ASP A 117 -16.17 -4.34 7.68
N ASP A 118 -17.04 -4.42 6.67
CA ASP A 118 -16.65 -4.66 5.27
C ASP A 118 -15.77 -3.55 4.70
N LEU A 119 -16.11 -2.28 4.99
CA LEU A 119 -15.31 -1.13 4.56
C LEU A 119 -13.96 -1.06 5.30
N GLU A 120 -13.93 -1.40 6.59
CA GLU A 120 -12.69 -1.47 7.36
C GLU A 120 -11.76 -2.57 6.85
N MET A 121 -12.32 -3.75 6.54
CA MET A 121 -11.59 -4.86 5.91
C MET A 121 -11.04 -4.45 4.54
N SER A 122 -11.87 -3.82 3.70
CA SER A 122 -11.47 -3.35 2.37
C SER A 122 -10.34 -2.31 2.44
N LYS A 123 -10.46 -1.31 3.32
CA LYS A 123 -9.41 -0.31 3.55
C LYS A 123 -8.12 -0.96 4.05
N SER A 124 -8.22 -1.89 4.99
CA SER A 124 -7.08 -2.61 5.56
C SER A 124 -6.37 -3.47 4.53
N PHE A 125 -7.12 -4.11 3.62
CA PHE A 125 -6.56 -4.88 2.53
C PHE A 125 -5.69 -4.02 1.61
N VAL A 126 -6.18 -2.86 1.17
CA VAL A 126 -5.41 -1.94 0.32
C VAL A 126 -4.16 -1.41 1.06
N LEU A 127 -4.27 -1.14 2.36
CA LEU A 127 -3.12 -0.72 3.18
C LEU A 127 -2.03 -1.81 3.25
N ARG A 128 -2.43 -3.09 3.35
CA ARG A 128 -1.48 -4.22 3.30
C ARG A 128 -0.82 -4.34 1.93
N LEU A 129 -1.58 -4.15 0.85
CA LEU A 129 -1.03 -4.14 -0.51
C LEU A 129 0.01 -3.02 -0.68
N LEU A 130 -0.27 -1.81 -0.17
CA LEU A 130 0.71 -0.72 -0.16
C LEU A 130 2.00 -1.11 0.58
N GLY A 131 1.89 -1.72 1.76
CA GLY A 131 3.06 -2.19 2.51
C GLY A 131 3.88 -3.27 1.79
N GLN A 132 3.21 -4.17 1.06
CA GLN A 132 3.88 -5.15 0.21
C GLN A 132 4.56 -4.47 -0.98
N TRP A 133 3.89 -3.50 -1.60
CA TRP A 133 4.44 -2.73 -2.71
C TRP A 133 5.69 -1.95 -2.27
N ASP A 134 5.68 -1.30 -1.11
CA ASP A 134 6.87 -0.62 -0.56
C ASP A 134 8.07 -1.56 -0.39
N THR A 135 7.83 -2.84 -0.12
CA THR A 135 8.90 -3.86 -0.09
C THR A 135 9.48 -4.09 -1.50
N HIS A 136 8.65 -4.07 -2.54
CA HIS A 136 9.10 -4.16 -3.93
C HIS A 136 9.99 -2.96 -4.33
N SER A 137 9.68 -1.74 -3.87
CA SER A 137 10.56 -0.57 -4.07
C SER A 137 11.97 -0.80 -3.53
N LYS A 138 12.09 -1.39 -2.34
CA LYS A 138 13.40 -1.71 -1.74
C LYS A 138 14.19 -2.71 -2.59
N ILE A 139 13.51 -3.70 -3.17
CA ILE A 139 14.13 -4.67 -4.07
C ILE A 139 14.62 -3.96 -5.34
N LEU A 140 13.79 -3.13 -5.97
CA LEU A 140 14.18 -2.37 -7.17
C LEU A 140 15.37 -1.44 -6.91
N ASN A 141 15.39 -0.75 -5.77
CA ASN A 141 16.51 0.10 -5.37
C ASN A 141 17.81 -0.70 -5.16
N THR A 142 17.70 -1.89 -4.56
CA THR A 142 18.86 -2.79 -4.37
C THR A 142 19.39 -3.29 -5.70
N LEU A 143 18.51 -3.72 -6.62
CA LEU A 143 18.89 -4.14 -7.97
C LEU A 143 19.54 -2.99 -8.75
N SER A 144 19.01 -1.77 -8.62
CA SER A 144 19.60 -0.56 -9.23
C SER A 144 21.02 -0.31 -8.73
N TYR A 145 21.22 -0.38 -7.41
CA TYR A 145 22.53 -0.19 -6.80
C TYR A 145 23.54 -1.26 -7.22
N ASN A 146 23.11 -2.54 -7.27
CA ASN A 146 23.96 -3.65 -7.70
C ASN A 146 24.38 -3.46 -9.16
N MET A 147 23.43 -3.15 -10.05
CA MET A 147 23.71 -2.93 -11.47
C MET A 147 24.65 -1.73 -11.69
N GLN A 148 24.49 -0.63 -10.94
CA GLN A 148 25.44 0.49 -10.98
C GLN A 148 26.84 0.08 -10.52
N SER A 149 26.94 -0.78 -9.51
CA SER A 149 28.22 -1.26 -8.99
C SER A 149 28.91 -2.19 -9.99
N GLU A 150 28.16 -3.07 -10.64
CA GLU A 150 28.66 -3.95 -11.71
C GLU A 150 29.12 -3.17 -12.94
N LEU A 151 28.35 -2.18 -13.39
CA LEU A 151 28.75 -1.30 -14.51
C LEU A 151 30.05 -0.55 -14.20
N LYS A 152 30.20 -0.01 -12.99
CA LYS A 152 31.47 0.63 -12.57
C LYS A 152 32.63 -0.37 -12.53
N ALA A 153 32.40 -1.59 -12.08
CA ALA A 153 33.43 -2.63 -12.05
C ALA A 153 33.89 -3.02 -13.46
N LEU A 154 32.95 -3.10 -14.42
CA LEU A 154 33.25 -3.31 -15.84
C LEU A 154 34.09 -2.17 -16.43
N GLU A 155 33.69 -0.90 -16.19
CA GLU A 155 34.45 0.27 -16.63
C GLU A 155 35.88 0.28 -16.07
N LEU A 156 36.07 -0.05 -14.79
CA LEU A 156 37.39 -0.15 -14.16
C LEU A 156 38.22 -1.32 -14.71
N GLY A 157 37.58 -2.46 -14.99
CA GLY A 157 38.21 -3.62 -15.62
C GLY A 157 38.71 -3.30 -17.03
N GLU A 158 37.92 -2.59 -17.84
CA GLU A 158 38.33 -2.10 -19.16
C GLU A 158 39.47 -1.08 -19.08
N MET A 159 39.46 -0.19 -18.10
CA MET A 159 40.58 0.76 -17.90
C MET A 159 41.90 0.05 -17.55
N SER A 160 41.84 -1.04 -16.77
CA SER A 160 43.03 -1.81 -16.37
C SER A 160 43.62 -2.70 -17.49
N SER A 161 42.81 -3.02 -18.50
CA SER A 161 43.18 -3.88 -19.63
C SER A 161 43.61 -3.11 -20.88
N ARG A 162 43.50 -1.77 -20.87
CA ARG A 162 44.09 -0.91 -21.90
C ARG A 162 45.62 -1.07 -21.88
N PRO A 163 46.27 -1.42 -23.00
CA PRO A 163 47.72 -1.49 -23.05
C PRO A 163 48.29 -0.12 -22.68
N TYR A 164 49.25 -0.11 -21.76
CA TYR A 164 49.98 1.09 -21.36
C TYR A 164 50.65 1.65 -22.61
N ALA A 165 50.10 2.70 -23.22
CA ALA A 165 50.78 3.42 -24.28
C ALA A 165 51.95 4.15 -23.60
N PRO A 166 53.23 3.79 -23.88
CA PRO A 166 54.34 4.53 -23.32
C PRO A 166 54.21 5.98 -23.78
N VAL A 167 54.17 6.91 -22.83
CA VAL A 167 54.18 8.33 -23.12
C VAL A 167 55.46 8.62 -23.90
N GLU A 168 55.35 8.97 -25.18
CA GLU A 168 56.49 9.47 -25.95
C GLU A 168 56.96 10.79 -25.32
N THR A 169 57.91 10.69 -24.38
CA THR A 169 58.61 11.85 -23.86
C THR A 169 59.48 12.40 -24.97
N LYS A 170 58.98 13.41 -25.71
CA LYS A 170 59.82 14.17 -26.62
C LYS A 170 60.95 14.81 -25.79
N PRO A 171 62.23 14.62 -26.15
CA PRO A 171 63.33 15.16 -25.38
C PRO A 171 63.28 16.69 -25.40
N ILE A 172 63.27 17.27 -24.20
CA ILE A 172 63.35 18.72 -24.00
C ILE A 172 64.70 19.19 -24.56
N ARG A 173 64.68 19.97 -25.65
CA ARG A 173 65.88 20.62 -26.18
C ARG A 173 66.43 21.57 -25.13
N LYS A 174 67.56 21.22 -24.51
CA LYS A 174 68.36 22.17 -23.72
C LYS A 174 68.85 23.28 -24.66
N LYS A 175 68.51 24.54 -24.36
CA LYS A 175 69.16 25.69 -24.97
C LYS A 175 70.64 25.65 -24.58
N LYS A 176 71.53 25.73 -25.57
CA LYS A 176 72.95 26.00 -25.34
C LYS A 176 73.09 27.48 -25.01
N GLU A 177 73.79 27.77 -23.91
CA GLU A 177 74.37 29.07 -23.60
C GLU A 177 75.51 29.42 -24.58
#